data_AF-A0A7S3CS81-F1
#
_entry.id   AF-A0A7S3CS81-F1
#
_cell.length_a   1.000
_cell.length_b   1.000
_cell.length_c   1.000
_cell.angle_alpha   90.00
_cell.angle_beta   90.00
_cell.angle_gamma   90.00
#
_symmetry.space_group_name_H-M   'P 1'
#
loop_
_entity.id
_entity.type
_entity.pdbx_description
1 polymer ?
#
loop_
_entity_poly.entity_id
_entity_poly.type
_entity_poly.pdbx_seq_one_letter_code
_entity_poly.pdbx_strand_id
1 'polypeptide(L)'
;RSAGKKVDFDGKSYTVEELTMDSFKDVDIALFSAGGGISKKFGPAAVDAGTMVVDNSSAFRMTEGVPLVIPEVNPDAMAGMKYGEGKGGIIANPNCSTIIALMAVTPLHKVCPIKRMVVSTYQ
;
A
#
# COMPACT_ATOMS: atom_id res chain seq x y z
N ARG A 1 1.94 6.65 21.46
CA ARG A 1 2.10 5.50 22.40
C ARG A 1 3.45 4.79 22.29
N SER A 2 4.15 4.82 21.14
CA SER A 2 5.47 4.15 20.98
C SER A 2 6.66 5.09 20.74
N ALA A 3 6.42 6.40 20.59
CA ALA A 3 7.48 7.38 20.36
C ALA A 3 8.57 7.30 21.44
N GLY A 4 9.83 7.42 21.04
CA GLY A 4 11.02 7.31 21.90
C GLY A 4 11.54 5.89 22.10
N LYS A 5 10.79 4.85 21.71
CA LYS A 5 11.31 3.47 21.73
C LYS A 5 12.41 3.29 20.68
N LYS A 6 13.36 2.40 20.96
CA LYS A 6 14.41 2.00 20.03
C LYS A 6 14.04 0.72 19.30
N VAL A 7 14.36 0.64 18.01
CA VAL A 7 14.20 -0.55 17.17
C VAL A 7 15.51 -0.77 16.42
N ASP A 8 16.07 -1.97 16.52
CA ASP A 8 17.30 -2.32 15.83
C ASP A 8 16.98 -3.00 14.49
N PHE A 9 17.59 -2.50 13.42
CA PHE A 9 17.44 -3.03 12.08
C PHE A 9 18.74 -2.81 11.28
N ASP A 10 19.20 -3.84 10.59
CA ASP A 10 20.41 -3.79 9.75
C ASP A 10 21.64 -3.17 10.46
N GLY A 11 21.90 -3.63 11.70
CA GLY A 11 23.04 -3.16 12.50
C GLY A 11 22.95 -1.70 12.99
N LYS A 12 21.81 -1.03 12.79
CA LYS A 12 21.55 0.35 13.23
C LYS A 12 20.37 0.40 14.17
N SER A 13 20.41 1.34 15.11
CA SER A 13 19.31 1.58 16.05
C SER A 13 18.51 2.81 15.65
N TYR A 14 17.20 2.65 15.46
CA TYR A 14 16.27 3.70 15.05
C TYR A 14 15.39 4.11 16.22
N THR A 15 15.12 5.40 16.36
CA THR A 15 14.13 5.90 17.33
C THR A 15 12.77 5.95 16.66
N VAL A 16 11.75 5.38 17.30
CA VAL A 16 10.37 5.54 16.86
C VAL A 16 9.94 6.99 17.09
N GLU A 17 9.51 7.66 16.04
CA GLU A 17 8.99 9.03 16.10
C GLU A 17 7.47 9.04 16.19
N GLU A 18 6.91 10.16 16.67
CA GLU A 18 5.48 10.38 16.62
C GLU A 18 5.03 10.67 15.18
N LEU A 19 3.91 10.08 14.76
CA LEU A 19 3.30 10.37 13.47
C LEU A 19 2.55 11.72 13.54
N THR A 20 3.03 12.68 12.78
CA THR A 20 2.48 14.02 12.62
C THR A 20 2.24 14.30 11.13
N MET A 21 1.64 15.45 10.79
CA MET A 21 1.44 15.82 9.38
C MET A 21 2.77 16.14 8.67
N ASP A 22 3.79 16.56 9.43
CA ASP A 22 5.10 16.92 8.88
C ASP A 22 6.08 15.74 8.85
N SER A 23 5.67 14.56 9.32
CA SER A 23 6.51 13.35 9.43
C SER A 23 6.97 12.78 8.08
N PHE A 24 6.45 13.29 6.97
CA PHE A 24 6.73 12.79 5.61
C PHE A 24 7.77 13.62 4.86
N LYS A 25 8.27 14.70 5.48
CA LYS A 25 9.34 15.49 4.89
C LYS A 25 10.58 14.62 4.68
N ASP A 26 11.17 14.72 3.48
CA ASP A 26 12.35 13.94 3.07
C ASP A 26 12.13 12.41 3.12
N VAL A 27 10.87 11.95 3.06
CA VAL A 27 10.49 10.53 2.96
C VAL A 27 10.07 10.21 1.54
N ASP A 28 10.83 9.34 0.88
CA ASP A 28 10.49 8.93 -0.49
C ASP A 28 9.31 7.92 -0.53
N ILE A 29 9.31 6.95 0.40
CA ILE A 29 8.31 5.86 0.46
C ILE A 29 7.82 5.69 1.90
N ALA A 30 6.51 5.59 2.07
CA ALA A 30 5.88 5.24 3.33
C ALA A 30 4.99 3.99 3.22
N LEU A 31 5.22 3.01 4.10
CA LEU A 31 4.43 1.79 4.20
C LEU A 31 3.38 1.95 5.30
N PHE A 32 2.11 2.03 4.92
CA PHE A 32 1.01 2.26 5.85
C PHE A 32 0.34 0.94 6.25
N SER A 33 0.34 0.65 7.55
CA SER A 33 -0.37 -0.51 8.12
C SER A 33 -1.02 -0.20 9.49
N ALA A 34 -1.41 1.06 9.71
CA ALA A 34 -2.00 1.54 10.96
C ALA A 34 -3.53 1.62 10.95
N GLY A 35 -4.18 1.10 9.90
CA GLY A 35 -5.64 1.05 9.75
C GLY A 35 -6.23 2.25 8.99
N GLY A 36 -7.44 2.06 8.46
CA GLY A 36 -8.01 2.97 7.46
C GLY A 36 -8.28 4.41 7.94
N GLY A 37 -8.56 4.61 9.23
CA GLY A 37 -8.72 5.97 9.79
C GLY A 37 -7.42 6.77 9.75
N ILE A 38 -6.29 6.13 10.08
CA ILE A 38 -4.96 6.74 10.01
C ILE A 38 -4.58 6.97 8.54
N SER A 39 -4.80 5.99 7.67
CA SER A 39 -4.50 6.13 6.24
C SER A 39 -5.26 7.29 5.60
N LYS A 40 -6.56 7.47 5.91
CA LYS A 40 -7.34 8.62 5.43
C LYS A 40 -6.85 9.96 5.98
N LYS A 41 -6.40 10.00 7.23
CA LYS A 41 -5.94 11.23 7.88
C LYS A 41 -4.57 11.67 7.34
N PHE A 42 -3.62 10.75 7.22
CA PHE A 42 -2.22 11.08 6.94
C PHE A 42 -1.78 10.78 5.51
N GLY A 43 -2.50 9.95 4.77
CA GLY A 43 -2.22 9.65 3.37
C GLY A 43 -2.12 10.90 2.50
N PRO A 44 -3.09 11.84 2.57
CA PRO A 44 -3.01 13.10 1.83
C PRO A 44 -1.77 13.94 2.21
N ALA A 45 -1.47 14.06 3.51
CA ALA A 45 -0.30 14.81 3.98
C ALA A 45 1.02 14.21 3.45
N ALA A 46 1.12 12.88 3.37
CA ALA A 46 2.26 12.22 2.76
C ALA A 46 2.38 12.51 1.25
N VAL A 47 1.27 12.43 0.52
CA VAL A 47 1.23 12.76 -0.91
C VAL A 47 1.64 14.21 -1.16
N ASP A 48 1.13 15.15 -0.36
CA ASP A 48 1.43 16.57 -0.46
C ASP A 48 2.92 16.86 -0.16
N ALA A 49 3.56 16.05 0.70
CA ALA A 49 4.99 16.10 0.95
C ALA A 49 5.84 15.45 -0.15
N GLY A 50 5.23 14.87 -1.19
CA GLY A 50 5.92 14.20 -2.29
C GLY A 50 6.19 12.72 -2.05
N THR A 51 5.69 12.13 -0.97
CA THR A 51 5.93 10.74 -0.59
C THR A 51 5.03 9.76 -1.36
N MET A 52 5.60 8.63 -1.78
CA MET A 52 4.84 7.50 -2.30
C MET A 52 4.35 6.62 -1.14
N VAL A 53 3.03 6.46 -1.01
CA VAL A 53 2.40 5.66 0.04
C VAL A 53 1.97 4.32 -0.52
N VAL A 54 2.37 3.23 0.14
CA VAL A 54 1.78 1.90 -0.07
C VAL A 54 0.87 1.59 1.12
N ASP A 55 -0.45 1.63 0.91
CA ASP A 55 -1.44 1.44 1.97
C ASP A 55 -1.99 0.01 1.99
N ASN A 56 -1.78 -0.65 3.13
CA ASN A 56 -2.31 -1.99 3.41
C ASN A 56 -3.79 -1.97 3.83
N SER A 57 -4.31 -0.79 4.17
CA SER A 57 -5.67 -0.65 4.68
C SER A 57 -6.73 -0.77 3.57
N SER A 58 -8.01 -0.83 3.94
CA SER A 58 -9.11 -0.75 2.99
C SER A 58 -9.46 0.67 2.54
N ALA A 59 -8.79 1.70 3.07
CA ALA A 59 -9.19 3.10 2.95
C ALA A 59 -9.36 3.59 1.51
N PHE A 60 -8.46 3.16 0.62
CA PHE A 60 -8.37 3.69 -0.74
C PHE A 60 -8.62 2.66 -1.84
N ARG A 61 -9.03 1.43 -1.51
CA ARG A 61 -9.17 0.33 -2.49
C ARG A 61 -10.14 0.62 -3.63
N MET A 62 -11.12 1.47 -3.37
CA MET A 62 -12.18 1.85 -4.33
C MET A 62 -12.11 3.33 -4.70
N THR A 63 -11.03 4.03 -4.33
CA THR A 63 -10.88 5.45 -4.62
C THR A 63 -10.45 5.63 -6.07
N GLU A 64 -11.18 6.45 -6.82
CA GLU A 64 -10.83 6.80 -8.20
C GLU A 64 -9.43 7.44 -8.25
N GLY A 65 -8.62 7.01 -9.20
CA GLY A 65 -7.24 7.48 -9.35
C GLY A 65 -6.20 6.82 -8.42
N VAL A 66 -6.62 6.02 -7.43
CA VAL A 66 -5.70 5.20 -6.62
C VAL A 66 -5.63 3.78 -7.20
N PRO A 67 -4.47 3.32 -7.69
CA PRO A 67 -4.37 1.97 -8.21
C PRO A 67 -4.45 0.93 -7.09
N LEU A 68 -5.19 -0.15 -7.36
CA LEU A 68 -5.29 -1.33 -6.52
C LEU A 68 -4.41 -2.45 -7.09
N VAL A 69 -3.28 -2.75 -6.45
CA VAL A 69 -2.17 -3.45 -7.10
C VAL A 69 -1.84 -4.77 -6.42
N ILE A 70 -1.67 -5.81 -7.24
CA ILE A 70 -0.92 -7.02 -6.94
C ILE A 70 0.20 -7.09 -8.00
N PRO A 71 1.47 -6.90 -7.63
CA PRO A 71 2.57 -6.74 -8.60
C PRO A 71 2.65 -7.85 -9.65
N GLU A 72 2.38 -9.09 -9.29
CA GLU A 72 2.46 -10.24 -10.18
C GLU A 72 1.22 -10.43 -11.07
N VAL A 73 0.14 -9.71 -10.80
CA VAL A 73 -1.16 -9.83 -11.50
C VAL A 73 -1.41 -8.65 -12.42
N ASN A 74 -1.26 -7.42 -11.92
CA ASN A 74 -1.58 -6.18 -12.63
C ASN A 74 -0.54 -5.06 -12.42
N PRO A 75 0.75 -5.28 -12.71
CA PRO A 75 1.79 -4.27 -12.51
C PRO A 75 1.53 -2.99 -13.32
N ASP A 76 0.91 -3.13 -14.49
CA ASP A 76 0.58 -2.03 -15.40
C ASP A 76 -0.40 -1.01 -14.80
N ALA A 77 -1.13 -1.37 -13.72
CA ALA A 77 -1.96 -0.42 -12.98
C ALA A 77 -1.16 0.75 -12.38
N MET A 78 0.16 0.59 -12.21
CA MET A 78 1.07 1.64 -11.77
C MET A 78 1.82 2.35 -12.91
N ALA A 79 1.53 2.07 -14.18
CA ALA A 79 2.33 2.59 -15.30
C ALA A 79 2.43 4.13 -15.37
N GLY A 80 1.45 4.84 -14.81
CA GLY A 80 1.44 6.31 -14.71
C GLY A 80 2.14 6.87 -13.45
N MET A 81 2.59 6.00 -12.53
CA MET A 81 3.24 6.39 -11.29
C MET A 81 4.75 6.22 -11.42
N LYS A 82 5.49 7.28 -11.17
CA LYS A 82 6.95 7.27 -11.24
C LYS A 82 7.56 7.74 -9.92
N TYR A 83 8.38 6.86 -9.36
CA TYR A 83 9.20 7.18 -8.21
C TYR A 83 10.26 8.24 -8.57
N GLY A 84 10.52 9.19 -7.68
CA GLY A 84 11.59 10.18 -7.82
C GLY A 84 11.28 11.40 -8.70
N GLU A 85 10.06 11.54 -9.24
CA GLU A 85 9.64 12.76 -9.97
C GLU A 85 9.12 13.88 -9.05
N GLY A 86 9.27 13.73 -7.72
CA GLY A 86 8.77 14.67 -6.72
C GLY A 86 7.24 14.71 -6.59
N LYS A 87 6.52 13.83 -7.29
CA LYS A 87 5.08 13.66 -7.18
C LYS A 87 4.78 12.50 -6.23
N GLY A 88 4.18 12.81 -5.09
CA GLY A 88 3.65 11.80 -4.18
C GLY A 88 2.46 11.07 -4.80
N GLY A 89 2.07 9.96 -4.18
CA GLY A 89 0.95 9.17 -4.65
C GLY A 89 0.57 8.08 -3.65
N ILE A 90 -0.63 7.53 -3.78
CA ILE A 90 -1.08 6.39 -2.96
C ILE A 90 -1.26 5.19 -3.88
N ILE A 91 -0.73 4.05 -3.46
CA ILE A 91 -0.97 2.73 -4.03
C ILE A 91 -1.67 1.91 -2.95
N ALA A 92 -2.82 1.34 -3.26
CA ALA A 92 -3.55 0.45 -2.36
C ALA A 92 -3.26 -1.01 -2.70
N ASN A 93 -3.21 -1.89 -1.69
CA ASN A 93 -3.26 -3.33 -1.93
C ASN A 93 -4.67 -3.90 -1.68
N PRO A 94 -5.03 -5.04 -2.30
CA PRO A 94 -6.28 -5.73 -2.00
C PRO A 94 -6.29 -6.37 -0.61
N ASN A 95 -7.44 -6.95 -0.24
CA ASN A 95 -7.51 -7.81 0.94
C ASN A 95 -6.60 -9.04 0.77
N CYS A 96 -6.04 -9.54 1.87
CA CYS A 96 -5.17 -10.73 1.88
C CYS A 96 -5.78 -11.95 1.18
N SER A 97 -7.07 -12.25 1.41
CA SER A 97 -7.76 -13.36 0.73
C SER A 97 -7.85 -13.17 -0.78
N THR A 98 -8.06 -11.92 -1.23
CA THR A 98 -8.09 -11.56 -2.66
C THR A 98 -6.71 -11.74 -3.28
N ILE A 99 -5.64 -11.29 -2.62
CA ILE A 99 -4.26 -11.44 -3.11
C ILE A 99 -3.93 -12.92 -3.28
N ILE A 100 -4.16 -13.73 -2.25
CA ILE A 100 -3.87 -15.17 -2.27
C ILE A 100 -4.63 -15.87 -3.41
N ALA A 101 -5.94 -15.57 -3.54
CA ALA A 101 -6.75 -16.16 -4.60
C ALA A 101 -6.26 -15.74 -6.00
N LEU A 102 -6.02 -14.45 -6.22
CA LEU A 102 -5.63 -13.94 -7.54
C LEU A 102 -4.22 -14.38 -7.95
N MET A 103 -3.29 -14.55 -7.02
CA MET A 103 -1.98 -15.14 -7.31
C MET A 103 -2.09 -16.52 -7.95
N ALA A 104 -2.97 -17.38 -7.43
CA ALA A 104 -3.19 -18.72 -7.97
C ALA A 104 -4.05 -18.73 -9.25
N VAL A 105 -5.05 -17.86 -9.32
CA VAL A 105 -6.11 -17.92 -10.33
C VAL A 105 -5.78 -17.12 -11.59
N THR A 106 -4.99 -16.05 -11.50
CA THR A 106 -4.66 -15.18 -12.64
C THR A 106 -4.01 -15.92 -13.81
N PRO A 107 -3.03 -16.83 -13.62
CA PRO A 107 -2.46 -17.59 -14.73
C PRO A 107 -3.50 -18.42 -15.49
N LEU A 108 -4.45 -19.05 -14.76
CA LEU A 108 -5.54 -19.82 -15.36
C LEU A 108 -6.50 -18.91 -16.12
N HIS A 109 -6.86 -17.76 -15.53
CA HIS A 109 -7.73 -16.77 -16.16
C HIS A 109 -7.17 -16.24 -17.48
N LYS A 110 -5.84 -16.07 -17.58
CA LYS A 110 -5.17 -15.62 -18.81
C LYS A 110 -5.26 -16.64 -19.96
N VAL A 111 -5.31 -17.94 -19.64
CA VAL A 111 -5.42 -19.02 -20.64
C VAL A 111 -6.89 -19.31 -20.99
N CYS A 112 -7.75 -19.34 -19.98
CA CYS A 112 -9.18 -19.59 -20.13
C CYS A 112 -9.95 -18.64 -19.19
N PRO A 113 -10.64 -17.62 -19.72
CA PRO A 113 -11.33 -16.61 -18.91
C PRO A 113 -12.31 -17.23 -17.91
N ILE A 114 -11.98 -17.12 -16.63
CA ILE A 114 -12.81 -17.56 -15.52
C ILE A 114 -14.01 -16.62 -15.39
N LYS A 115 -15.22 -17.19 -15.47
CA LYS A 115 -16.48 -16.43 -15.41
C LYS A 115 -16.99 -16.20 -13.99
N ARG A 116 -16.69 -17.12 -13.06
CA ARG A 116 -17.16 -17.08 -11.67
C ARG A 116 -16.25 -17.92 -10.79
N MET A 117 -16.02 -17.44 -9.57
CA MET A 117 -15.38 -18.19 -8.50
C MET A 117 -16.26 -18.11 -7.25
N VAL A 118 -16.42 -19.24 -6.55
CA VAL A 118 -17.04 -19.29 -5.22
C VAL A 118 -15.91 -19.70 -4.27
N VAL A 119 -15.60 -18.84 -3.30
CA VAL A 119 -14.45 -19.02 -2.41
C VAL A 119 -14.94 -19.18 -0.97
N SER A 120 -14.51 -20.25 -0.32
CA SER A 120 -14.64 -20.45 1.12
C SER A 120 -13.25 -20.32 1.74
N THR A 121 -13.06 -19.35 2.62
CA THR A 121 -11.78 -19.09 3.27
C THR A 121 -11.76 -19.65 4.69
N TYR A 122 -10.58 -20.08 5.14
CA TYR A 122 -10.32 -20.52 6.50
C TYR A 122 -9.16 -19.66 7.02
N GLN A 123 -9.48 -18.54 7.66
CA GLN A 123 -8.52 -17.55 8.14
C GLN A 123 -8.30 -17.66 9.64
#